data_AF-A0A9W4L292-F1
#
_entry.id   AF-A0A9W4L292-F1
#
_cell.length_a   1.000
_cell.length_b   1.000
_cell.length_c   1.000
_cell.angle_alpha   90.00
_cell.angle_beta   90.00
_cell.angle_gamma   90.00
#
_symmetry.space_group_name_H-M   'P 1'
#
loop_
_entity.id
_entity.type
_entity.pdbx_description
1 polymer ?
#
loop_
_entity_poly.entity_id
_entity_poly.type
_entity_poly.pdbx_seq_one_letter_code
_entity_poly.pdbx_strand_id
1 'polypeptide(L)'
;MSKVSFIKGIASVPIVFVLLAGSSVTNAASDEPMPATKATISANKAFYEQLNFKDKEDFKNAHKGFIAPLNMNPIKNSKGDVVWDSNRYSFIKEDQPASNTVNPSLWRQAQLQKYIRLI
;
A
#
# COMPACT_ATOMS: atom_id res chain seq x y z
N MET A 1 -82.61 6.59 -5.14
CA MET A 1 -81.44 7.05 -4.36
C MET A 1 -80.30 6.06 -4.60
N SER A 2 -79.17 6.54 -5.15
CA SER A 2 -77.75 6.14 -4.89
C SER A 2 -77.41 4.63 -4.71
N LYS A 3 -76.44 3.95 -5.36
CA LYS A 3 -75.15 4.32 -6.01
C LYS A 3 -74.74 3.19 -7.01
N VAL A 4 -74.39 3.46 -8.28
CA VAL A 4 -73.03 3.53 -8.89
C VAL A 4 -72.14 2.28 -8.62
N SER A 5 -72.05 1.29 -9.52
CA SER A 5 -71.13 1.10 -10.69
C SER A 5 -69.65 0.84 -10.32
N PHE A 6 -69.03 -0.24 -10.84
CA PHE A 6 -67.70 -0.21 -11.49
C PHE A 6 -67.32 -1.54 -12.20
N ILE A 7 -66.67 -1.34 -13.34
CA ILE A 7 -66.37 -2.22 -14.49
C ILE A 7 -65.09 -3.06 -14.26
N LYS A 8 -64.92 -4.17 -15.01
CA LYS A 8 -63.71 -4.60 -15.79
C LYS A 8 -63.68 -6.13 -15.87
N GLY A 9 -63.74 -6.79 -17.01
CA GLY A 9 -63.10 -6.46 -18.29
C GLY A 9 -61.88 -7.38 -18.44
N ILE A 10 -62.11 -8.57 -19.01
CA ILE A 10 -61.10 -9.59 -19.32
C ILE A 10 -60.08 -8.97 -20.28
N ALA A 11 -58.82 -8.88 -19.85
CA ALA A 11 -57.71 -8.46 -20.69
C ALA A 11 -56.59 -9.51 -20.62
N SER A 12 -56.30 -10.05 -21.80
CA SER A 12 -55.18 -10.90 -22.20
C SER A 12 -53.87 -10.61 -21.45
N VAL A 13 -53.24 -11.66 -20.92
CA VAL A 13 -51.88 -11.61 -20.34
C VAL A 13 -50.88 -11.90 -21.46
N PRO A 14 -50.07 -10.93 -21.93
CA PRO A 14 -48.91 -11.28 -22.74
C PRO A 14 -47.80 -11.77 -21.80
N ILE A 15 -47.38 -13.03 -21.99
CA ILE A 15 -46.16 -13.59 -21.40
C ILE A 15 -44.98 -12.82 -22.01
N VAL A 16 -44.50 -11.80 -21.31
CA VAL A 16 -43.26 -11.10 -21.67
C VAL A 16 -42.10 -11.95 -21.12
N PHE A 17 -41.48 -12.71 -22.01
CA PHE A 17 -40.23 -13.42 -21.74
C PHE A 17 -39.11 -12.38 -21.68
N VAL A 18 -38.82 -11.85 -20.49
CA VAL A 18 -37.67 -10.96 -20.28
C VAL A 18 -36.41 -11.83 -20.35
N LEU A 19 -35.71 -11.76 -21.48
CA LEU A 19 -34.35 -12.28 -21.59
C LEU A 19 -33.44 -11.40 -20.72
N LEU A 20 -33.22 -11.82 -19.47
CA LEU A 20 -32.24 -11.21 -18.58
C LEU A 20 -30.85 -11.65 -19.07
N ALA A 21 -30.32 -10.98 -20.08
CA ALA A 21 -28.92 -11.11 -20.45
C ALA A 21 -28.07 -10.56 -19.30
N GLY A 22 -27.62 -11.45 -18.41
CA GLY A 22 -26.70 -11.12 -17.34
C GLY A 22 -25.36 -10.71 -17.93
N SER A 23 -25.15 -9.41 -18.13
CA SER A 23 -23.83 -8.85 -18.39
C SER A 23 -22.95 -9.17 -17.18
N SER A 24 -22.07 -10.16 -17.33
CA SER A 24 -21.03 -10.42 -16.34
C SER A 24 -20.11 -9.20 -16.37
N VAL A 25 -20.21 -8.32 -15.37
CA VAL A 25 -19.24 -7.24 -15.17
C VAL A 25 -17.93 -7.91 -14.78
N THR A 26 -17.05 -8.10 -15.75
CA THR A 26 -15.69 -8.54 -15.48
C THR A 26 -14.96 -7.36 -14.86
N ASN A 27 -14.89 -7.32 -13.52
CA ASN A 27 -13.96 -6.46 -12.81
C ASN A 27 -12.54 -6.95 -13.12
N ALA A 28 -11.93 -6.42 -14.18
CA ALA A 28 -10.50 -6.60 -14.41
C ALA A 28 -9.75 -5.89 -13.27
N ALA A 29 -9.15 -6.65 -12.37
CA ALA A 29 -8.22 -6.10 -11.39
C ALA A 29 -7.00 -5.55 -12.13
N SER A 30 -6.64 -4.30 -11.89
CA SER A 30 -5.39 -3.72 -12.38
C SER A 30 -4.21 -4.32 -11.61
N ASP A 31 -3.12 -4.68 -12.30
CA ASP A 31 -1.86 -5.16 -11.69
C ASP A 31 -1.00 -4.00 -11.13
N GLU A 32 -1.51 -2.77 -11.17
CA GLU A 32 -0.81 -1.59 -10.69
C GLU A 32 -0.94 -1.39 -9.17
N PRO A 33 0.10 -0.89 -8.49
CA PRO A 33 0.03 -0.60 -7.06
C PRO A 33 -1.08 0.41 -6.73
N MET A 34 -1.98 0.02 -5.83
CA MET A 34 -3.04 0.90 -5.34
C MET A 34 -2.56 1.80 -4.19
N PRO A 35 -3.17 2.99 -4.02
CA PRO A 35 -2.92 3.82 -2.85
C PRO A 35 -3.42 3.14 -1.56
N ALA A 36 -2.84 3.54 -0.42
CA ALA A 36 -3.27 3.04 0.89
C ALA A 36 -4.74 3.40 1.15
N THR A 37 -5.53 2.41 1.58
CA THR A 37 -6.93 2.63 1.96
C THR A 37 -7.03 3.45 3.25
N LYS A 38 -8.22 3.99 3.54
CA LYS A 38 -8.49 4.67 4.83
C LYS A 38 -8.20 3.77 6.03
N ALA A 39 -8.54 2.48 5.94
CA ALA A 39 -8.28 1.51 6.98
C ALA A 39 -6.76 1.33 7.20
N THR A 40 -5.99 1.16 6.13
CA THR A 40 -4.52 1.05 6.17
C THR A 40 -3.87 2.29 6.79
N ILE A 41 -4.30 3.49 6.38
CA ILE A 41 -3.80 4.76 6.94
C ILE A 41 -4.08 4.84 8.43
N SER A 42 -5.29 4.48 8.87
CA SER A 42 -5.67 4.49 10.28
C SER A 42 -4.82 3.50 11.10
N ALA A 43 -4.59 2.30 10.58
CA ALA A 43 -3.74 1.30 11.23
C ALA A 43 -2.29 1.78 11.35
N ASN A 44 -1.73 2.36 10.28
CA ASN A 44 -0.37 2.92 10.31
C ASN A 44 -0.27 4.10 11.29
N LYS A 45 -1.30 4.96 11.39
CA LYS A 45 -1.34 6.06 12.37
C LYS A 45 -1.31 5.56 13.81
N ALA A 46 -2.01 4.47 14.13
CA ALA A 46 -2.05 3.92 15.48
C ALA A 46 -0.64 3.52 16.00
N PHE A 47 0.26 3.07 15.13
CA PHE A 47 1.65 2.77 15.52
C PHE A 47 2.43 4.01 15.96
N TYR A 48 2.17 5.19 15.37
CA TYR A 48 2.78 6.44 15.82
C TYR A 48 2.38 6.84 17.24
N GLU A 49 1.22 6.37 17.70
CA GLU A 49 0.71 6.65 19.05
C GLU A 49 1.24 5.66 20.09
N GLN A 50 1.55 4.42 19.66
CA GLN A 50 1.99 3.34 20.55
C GLN A 50 3.51 3.29 20.74
N LEU A 51 4.31 3.74 19.76
CA LEU A 51 5.76 3.60 19.77
C LEU A 51 6.46 4.94 20.01
N ASN A 52 7.56 4.91 20.77
CA ASN A 52 8.36 6.10 21.03
C ASN A 52 9.33 6.42 19.87
N PHE A 53 8.82 7.04 18.80
CA PHE A 53 9.65 7.47 17.67
C PHE A 53 10.61 8.64 17.98
N LYS A 54 10.48 9.27 19.15
CA LYS A 54 11.43 10.28 19.63
C LYS A 54 12.71 9.65 20.16
N ASP A 55 12.69 8.34 20.46
CA ASP A 55 13.89 7.62 20.83
C ASP A 55 14.79 7.37 19.61
N LYS A 56 15.96 8.00 19.67
CA LYS A 56 17.00 7.99 18.64
C LYS A 56 18.26 7.24 19.08
N GLU A 57 18.22 6.49 20.17
CA GLU A 57 19.37 5.73 20.66
C GLU A 57 19.90 4.74 19.61
N ASP A 58 19.02 4.01 18.93
CA ASP A 58 19.42 3.08 17.87
C ASP A 58 20.17 3.78 16.72
N PHE A 59 19.77 5.01 16.38
CA PHE A 59 20.45 5.80 15.36
C PHE A 59 21.85 6.20 15.84
N LYS A 60 21.95 6.73 17.07
CA LYS A 60 23.26 7.06 17.67
C LYS A 60 24.19 5.86 17.71
N ASN A 61 23.68 4.70 18.10
CA ASN A 61 24.43 3.45 18.16
C ASN A 61 24.84 2.98 16.77
N ALA A 62 23.94 3.07 15.78
CA ALA A 62 24.29 2.75 14.41
C ALA A 62 25.43 3.65 13.91
N HIS A 63 25.43 4.94 14.27
CA HIS A 63 26.43 5.96 13.88
C HIS A 63 27.78 5.85 14.58
N LYS A 64 27.84 5.15 15.70
CA LYS A 64 29.06 5.00 16.49
C LYS A 64 30.10 4.17 15.74
N GLY A 65 31.37 4.62 15.76
CA GLY A 65 32.48 3.90 15.15
C GLY A 65 32.54 4.00 13.62
N PHE A 66 31.80 4.92 13.00
CA PHE A 66 31.87 5.12 11.56
C PHE A 66 33.27 5.51 11.08
N ILE A 67 33.85 4.71 10.18
CA ILE A 67 35.16 4.95 9.57
C ILE A 67 35.02 5.59 8.18
N ALA A 68 34.25 4.96 7.29
CA ALA A 68 34.07 5.41 5.91
C ALA A 68 32.76 4.86 5.32
N PRO A 69 32.13 5.58 4.37
CA PRO A 69 30.98 5.05 3.64
C PRO A 69 31.44 3.96 2.67
N LEU A 70 30.60 2.96 2.43
CA LEU A 70 30.85 2.00 1.37
C LEU A 70 30.65 2.65 0.00
N ASN A 71 31.47 2.27 -0.98
CA ASN A 71 31.30 2.71 -2.36
C ASN A 71 29.90 2.32 -2.83
N MET A 72 29.11 3.29 -3.29
CA MET A 72 27.71 3.08 -3.68
C MET A 72 27.55 2.46 -5.08
N ASN A 73 28.65 2.02 -5.72
CA ASN A 73 28.54 1.31 -6.99
C ASN A 73 27.91 -0.08 -6.78
N PRO A 74 27.01 -0.51 -7.69
CA PRO A 74 26.49 -1.87 -7.69
C PRO A 74 27.63 -2.90 -7.71
N ILE A 75 27.58 -3.86 -6.78
CA ILE A 75 28.49 -5.01 -6.76
C ILE A 75 28.06 -5.97 -7.86
N LYS A 76 29.00 -6.33 -8.74
CA LYS A 76 28.75 -7.20 -9.88
C LYS A 76 29.49 -8.52 -9.77
N ASN A 77 28.92 -9.59 -10.32
CA ASN A 77 29.61 -10.86 -10.49
C ASN A 77 30.61 -10.80 -11.67
N SER A 78 31.35 -11.88 -11.91
CA SER A 78 32.30 -11.98 -13.03
C SER A 78 31.68 -11.87 -14.43
N LYS A 79 30.36 -12.07 -14.56
CA LYS A 79 29.59 -11.92 -15.81
C LYS A 79 29.05 -10.50 -16.01
N GLY A 80 29.19 -9.63 -15.00
CA GLY A 80 28.70 -8.25 -15.03
C GLY A 80 27.29 -8.05 -14.47
N ASP A 81 26.63 -9.11 -13.99
CA ASP A 81 25.30 -9.00 -13.38
C ASP A 81 25.39 -8.35 -12.01
N VAL A 82 24.42 -7.49 -11.69
CA VAL A 82 24.32 -6.85 -10.36
C VAL A 82 23.91 -7.89 -9.33
N VAL A 83 24.80 -8.16 -8.37
CA VAL A 83 24.56 -9.02 -7.20
C VAL A 83 23.94 -8.21 -6.07
N TRP A 84 24.38 -6.96 -5.90
CA TRP A 84 23.87 -6.09 -4.85
C TRP A 84 24.00 -4.61 -5.23
N ASP A 85 22.93 -3.84 -5.02
CA ASP A 85 22.89 -2.40 -5.30
C ASP A 85 22.14 -1.67 -4.17
N SER A 86 22.89 -0.89 -3.38
CA SER A 86 22.34 -0.10 -2.30
C SER A 86 21.53 1.11 -2.77
N ASN A 87 21.73 1.60 -4.00
CA ASN A 87 21.02 2.77 -4.53
C ASN A 87 19.52 2.51 -4.69
N ARG A 88 19.11 1.25 -4.77
CA ARG A 88 17.70 0.84 -4.80
C ARG A 88 16.91 1.32 -3.60
N TYR A 89 17.58 1.57 -2.48
CA TYR A 89 16.98 2.06 -1.22
C TYR A 89 17.24 3.54 -0.96
N SER A 90 17.70 4.30 -1.97
CA SER A 90 18.02 5.73 -1.84
C SER A 90 16.82 6.61 -1.46
N PHE A 91 15.60 6.16 -1.75
CA PHE A 91 14.35 6.80 -1.35
C PHE A 91 14.13 6.78 0.17
N ILE A 92 14.76 5.85 0.88
CA ILE A 92 14.72 5.77 2.34
C ILE A 92 15.76 6.76 2.88
N LYS A 93 15.29 7.80 3.55
CA LYS A 93 16.13 8.84 4.16
C LYS A 93 15.85 8.87 5.66
N GLU A 94 16.91 9.09 6.43
CA GLU A 94 16.81 9.29 7.87
C GLU A 94 15.91 10.48 8.17
N ASP A 95 15.18 10.40 9.29
CA ASP A 95 14.26 11.43 9.78
C ASP A 95 13.11 11.81 8.83
N GLN A 96 12.93 11.08 7.74
CA GLN A 96 11.74 11.21 6.91
C GLN A 96 10.60 10.35 7.47
N PRO A 97 9.35 10.86 7.51
CA PRO A 97 8.21 10.06 7.90
C PRO A 97 7.97 8.93 6.90
N ALA A 98 7.31 7.86 7.37
CA ALA A 98 6.90 6.78 6.49
C ALA A 98 5.79 7.26 5.55
N SER A 99 5.77 6.76 4.32
CA SER A 99 4.60 6.87 3.46
C SER A 99 3.41 6.15 4.11
N ASN A 100 2.19 6.60 3.79
CA ASN A 100 0.94 5.95 4.20
C ASN A 100 0.85 4.47 3.78
N THR A 101 1.64 4.05 2.78
CA THR A 101 1.72 2.68 2.28
C THR A 101 2.68 1.77 3.06
N VAL A 102 3.43 2.30 4.03
CA VAL A 102 4.46 1.56 4.76
C VAL A 102 4.20 1.66 6.27
N ASN A 103 4.38 0.56 6.99
CA ASN A 103 4.32 0.57 8.44
C ASN A 103 5.44 1.47 9.04
N PRO A 104 5.13 2.40 9.97
CA PRO A 104 6.12 3.31 10.53
C PRO A 104 7.29 2.64 11.27
N SER A 105 7.06 1.52 11.97
CA SER A 105 8.12 0.78 12.67
C SER A 105 9.07 0.12 11.67
N LEU A 106 8.52 -0.49 10.62
CA LEU A 106 9.31 -1.05 9.52
C LEU A 106 10.12 0.03 8.81
N TRP A 107 9.55 1.21 8.61
CA TRP A 107 10.24 2.34 8.00
C TRP A 107 11.45 2.81 8.83
N ARG A 108 11.29 2.93 10.15
CA ARG A 108 12.40 3.23 11.08
C ARG A 108 13.50 2.16 10.97
N GLN A 109 13.12 0.89 10.93
CA GLN A 109 14.09 -0.19 10.79
C GLN A 109 14.82 -0.15 9.44
N ALA A 110 14.12 0.18 8.37
CA ALA A 110 14.74 0.32 7.05
C ALA A 110 15.73 1.50 7.00
N GLN A 111 15.44 2.60 7.71
CA GLN A 111 16.41 3.70 7.87
C GLN A 111 17.66 3.24 8.62
N LEU A 112 17.51 2.46 9.69
CA LEU A 112 18.63 1.90 10.46
C LEU A 112 19.48 0.92 9.63
N GLN A 113 18.84 0.04 8.85
CA GLN A 113 19.55 -0.92 7.99
C GLN A 113 20.34 -0.25 6.85
N LYS A 114 20.00 0.98 6.48
CA LYS A 114 20.69 1.72 5.41
C LYS A 114 22.13 2.08 5.78
N TYR A 115 22.53 2.05 7.05
CA TYR A 115 23.90 2.34 7.47
C TYR A 115 24.87 1.21 7.08
N ILE A 116 25.13 1.10 5.78
CA ILE A 116 26.06 0.15 5.20
C ILE A 116 27.42 0.85 5.14
N ARG A 117 28.26 0.56 6.13
CA ARG A 117 29.54 1.25 6.36
C ARG A 117 30.54 0.36 7.09
N LEU A 118 31.80 0.75 7.04
CA LEU A 118 32.86 0.12 7.83
C LEU A 118 32.80 0.63 9.28
N ILE A 119 32.85 -0.31 10.23
CA ILE A 119 32.92 -0.10 11.68
C ILE A 119 34.20 -0.71 12.24
#